data_AF-A0A7X7KWU5-F1
#
_entry.id   AF-A0A7X7KWU5-F1
#
_cell.length_a   1.000
_cell.length_b   1.000
_cell.length_c   1.000
_cell.angle_alpha   90.00
_cell.angle_beta   90.00
_cell.angle_gamma   90.00
#
_symmetry.space_group_name_H-M   'P 1'
#
loop_
_entity.id
_entity.type
_entity.pdbx_description
1 polymer ?
#
loop_
_entity_poly.entity_id
_entity_poly.type
_entity_poly.pdbx_seq_one_letter_code
_entity_poly.pdbx_strand_id
1 'polypeptide(L)'
;MHRCRHGFGGEPLAQPPPWAPRDAPPPAQPGDETWTFIDDLKAPLWGDGLGGCPRAVRPGEADLSGGVRIEPRFPDPDGHLATAYADLADFLAAGGVSRSGTAVIETARAAMPGFEAYRIEVAPGVCRILAADTEGIRRGIFAVEAMMREAEGPFLPLGRRERRPFIRSRISRCFFGPIKRPPRYRDELMDDVDYYPDAYLNRLAHEGINGLWLTIAFQDLCAPSLAPPPAHRRREPRRSWLALLRPPRPRARVPAGQRSDVMGTSPGPVAVGLARATCSGTLKVGR
;
A
#
# COMPACT_ATOMS: atom_id res chain seq x y z
N MET A 1 11.20 -17.85 -35.04
CA MET A 1 12.16 -18.18 -33.98
C MET A 1 13.14 -17.02 -33.81
N HIS A 2 12.83 -16.05 -32.95
CA HIS A 2 13.74 -14.95 -32.64
C HIS A 2 14.01 -14.93 -31.13
N ARG A 3 15.28 -15.15 -30.76
CA ARG A 3 15.79 -15.03 -29.40
C ARG A 3 15.89 -13.55 -29.05
N CYS A 4 15.07 -13.08 -28.11
CA CYS A 4 15.38 -11.87 -27.35
C CYS A 4 16.58 -12.18 -26.43
N ARG A 5 17.67 -11.44 -26.61
CA ARG A 5 18.77 -11.34 -25.63
C ARG A 5 18.82 -9.89 -25.17
N HIS A 6 18.04 -9.55 -24.15
CA HIS A 6 18.36 -8.41 -23.30
C HIS A 6 19.28 -8.92 -22.20
N GLY A 7 20.59 -8.84 -22.46
CA GLY A 7 21.59 -9.05 -21.41
C GLY A 7 21.62 -7.80 -20.54
N PHE A 8 21.33 -7.97 -19.25
CA PHE A 8 21.75 -7.01 -18.22
C PHE A 8 23.28 -6.93 -18.27
N GLY A 9 23.80 -5.88 -18.90
CA GLY A 9 25.22 -5.56 -18.93
C GLY A 9 25.64 -4.89 -17.61
N GLY A 10 25.53 -5.61 -16.50
CA GLY A 10 26.32 -5.31 -15.32
C GLY A 10 27.63 -6.08 -15.45
N GLU A 11 28.78 -5.41 -15.35
CA GLU A 11 30.04 -6.12 -15.14
C GLU A 11 29.84 -7.08 -13.96
N PRO A 12 30.21 -8.37 -14.09
CA PRO A 12 30.18 -9.27 -12.96
C PRO A 12 31.11 -8.67 -11.89
N LEU A 13 30.59 -8.45 -10.68
CA LEU A 13 31.41 -8.12 -9.52
C LEU A 13 32.55 -9.13 -9.48
N ALA A 14 33.77 -8.69 -9.83
CA ALA A 14 34.91 -9.56 -9.95
C ALA A 14 35.07 -10.29 -8.61
N GLN A 15 34.92 -11.61 -8.63
CA GLN A 15 35.19 -12.39 -7.43
C GLN A 15 36.65 -12.13 -7.07
N PRO A 16 36.94 -11.69 -5.83
CA PRO A 16 38.31 -11.47 -5.43
C PRO A 16 39.06 -12.80 -5.61
N PRO A 17 40.27 -12.78 -6.22
CA PRO A 17 40.99 -14.00 -6.50
C PRO A 17 41.25 -14.77 -5.19
N PRO A 18 41.41 -16.11 -5.24
CA PRO A 18 41.51 -16.96 -4.06
C PRO A 18 42.73 -16.67 -3.15
N TRP A 19 43.62 -15.77 -3.56
CA TRP A 19 44.79 -15.30 -2.81
C TRP A 19 44.63 -13.89 -2.22
N ALA A 20 43.48 -13.23 -2.41
CA ALA A 20 43.25 -11.91 -1.82
C ALA A 20 43.38 -11.99 -0.28
N PRO A 21 44.16 -11.09 0.36
CA PRO A 21 44.32 -11.09 1.81
C PRO A 21 42.95 -11.00 2.49
N ARG A 22 42.70 -11.84 3.50
CA ARG A 22 41.44 -11.81 4.27
C ARG A 22 41.17 -10.44 4.93
N ASP A 23 42.22 -9.63 5.06
CA ASP A 23 42.22 -8.30 5.68
C ASP A 23 42.25 -7.15 4.66
N ALA A 24 42.11 -7.44 3.36
CA ALA A 24 41.97 -6.38 2.36
C ALA A 24 40.68 -5.58 2.65
N PRO A 25 40.74 -4.23 2.65
CA PRO A 25 39.54 -3.43 2.85
C PRO A 25 38.52 -3.78 1.74
N PRO A 26 37.22 -3.83 2.07
CA PRO A 26 36.21 -4.08 1.06
C PRO A 26 36.34 -3.03 -0.07
N PRO A 27 36.00 -3.40 -1.32
CA PRO A 27 36.01 -2.44 -2.41
C PRO A 27 35.15 -1.24 -2.04
N ALA A 28 35.57 -0.05 -2.47
CA ALA A 28 34.82 1.17 -2.25
C ALA A 28 33.40 0.98 -2.79
N GLN A 29 32.39 1.17 -1.94
CA GLN A 29 31.01 1.08 -2.40
C GLN A 29 30.67 2.33 -3.21
N PRO A 30 29.98 2.17 -4.36
CA PRO A 30 29.52 3.32 -5.12
C PRO A 30 28.57 4.16 -4.28
N GLY A 31 28.58 5.47 -4.47
CA GLY A 31 27.71 6.38 -3.72
C GLY A 31 26.25 6.32 -4.19
N ASP A 32 25.38 7.00 -3.45
CA ASP A 32 23.92 7.01 -3.68
C ASP A 32 23.57 7.60 -5.07
N GLU A 33 24.45 8.41 -5.66
CA GLU A 33 24.32 8.95 -7.01
C GLU A 33 24.25 7.88 -8.11
N THR A 34 24.66 6.65 -7.81
CA THR A 34 24.60 5.52 -8.74
C THR A 34 23.29 4.72 -8.66
N TRP A 35 22.39 5.08 -7.74
CA TRP A 35 21.14 4.36 -7.49
C TRP A 35 20.04 4.69 -8.51
N THR A 36 20.29 4.43 -9.79
CA THR A 36 19.34 4.68 -10.88
C THR A 36 18.03 3.90 -10.75
N PHE A 37 18.03 2.78 -10.01
CA PHE A 37 16.83 2.00 -9.74
C PHE A 37 15.74 2.78 -8.99
N ILE A 38 16.08 3.87 -8.30
CA ILE A 38 15.09 4.72 -7.64
C ILE A 38 14.16 5.37 -8.67
N ASP A 39 14.68 5.70 -9.85
CA ASP A 39 13.88 6.26 -10.93
C ASP A 39 12.94 5.19 -11.50
N ASP A 40 13.39 3.94 -11.61
CA ASP A 40 12.54 2.81 -11.99
C ASP A 40 11.40 2.57 -10.98
N LEU A 41 11.68 2.73 -9.69
CA LEU A 41 10.66 2.61 -8.63
C LEU A 41 9.63 3.75 -8.67
N LYS A 42 10.01 4.93 -9.17
CA LYS A 42 9.11 6.07 -9.37
C LYS A 42 8.32 5.97 -10.68
N ALA A 43 8.84 5.24 -11.67
CA ALA A 43 8.20 5.11 -12.96
C ALA A 43 6.79 4.48 -12.82
N PRO A 44 5.81 4.89 -13.67
CA PRO A 44 4.49 4.28 -13.70
C PRO A 44 4.56 2.75 -13.85
N LEU A 45 3.70 2.03 -13.14
CA LEU A 45 3.70 0.56 -13.14
C LEU A 45 3.50 -0.03 -14.54
N TRP A 46 2.62 0.58 -15.32
CA TRP A 46 2.24 0.13 -16.66
C TRP A 46 2.89 0.95 -17.79
N GLY A 47 3.94 1.73 -17.48
CA GLY A 47 4.54 2.70 -18.41
C GLY A 47 5.12 2.08 -19.69
N ASP A 48 5.63 0.86 -19.61
CA ASP A 48 6.18 0.12 -20.76
C ASP A 48 5.13 -0.73 -21.51
N GLY A 49 3.85 -0.56 -21.16
CA GLY A 49 2.76 -1.41 -21.64
C GLY A 49 2.71 -2.78 -20.95
N LEU A 50 1.86 -3.68 -21.44
CA LEU A 50 1.70 -5.03 -20.87
C LEU A 50 2.64 -6.08 -21.48
N GLY A 51 3.44 -5.71 -22.50
CA GLY A 51 4.56 -6.52 -23.01
C GLY A 51 4.21 -7.81 -23.76
N GLY A 52 2.97 -7.98 -24.26
CA GLY A 52 2.52 -9.21 -24.92
C GLY A 52 1.79 -8.99 -26.26
N CYS A 53 1.80 -10.02 -27.11
CA CYS A 53 0.91 -10.10 -28.26
C CYS A 53 -0.46 -10.61 -27.78
N PRO A 54 -1.56 -9.85 -27.96
CA PRO A 54 -2.88 -10.31 -27.55
C PRO A 54 -3.22 -11.62 -28.24
N ARG A 55 -3.60 -12.62 -27.45
CA ARG A 55 -4.06 -13.90 -27.99
C ARG A 55 -5.56 -13.80 -28.37
N ALA A 56 -6.09 -14.73 -29.17
CA ALA A 56 -7.54 -14.78 -29.44
C ALA A 56 -8.33 -15.31 -28.22
N VAL A 57 -9.55 -14.83 -27.99
CA VAL A 57 -10.44 -15.32 -26.91
C VAL A 57 -10.61 -16.84 -26.95
N ARG A 58 -10.62 -17.51 -25.78
CA ARG A 58 -10.91 -18.97 -25.66
C ARG A 58 -12.39 -19.20 -25.33
N PRO A 59 -12.91 -20.41 -25.65
CA PRO A 59 -14.16 -20.88 -25.05
C PRO A 59 -14.09 -20.77 -23.51
N GLY A 60 -15.13 -20.21 -22.90
CA GLY A 60 -15.18 -20.03 -21.44
C GLY A 60 -14.57 -18.73 -20.93
N GLU A 61 -14.23 -17.78 -21.81
CA GLU A 61 -13.79 -16.43 -21.42
C GLU A 61 -14.80 -15.36 -21.87
N ALA A 62 -14.91 -14.30 -21.09
CA ALA A 62 -15.52 -13.04 -21.51
C ALA A 62 -14.50 -12.24 -22.32
N ASP A 63 -14.96 -11.64 -23.42
CA ASP A 63 -14.17 -10.73 -24.26
C ASP A 63 -14.46 -9.28 -23.90
N LEU A 64 -13.41 -8.55 -23.47
CA LEU A 64 -13.47 -7.14 -23.10
C LEU A 64 -12.70 -6.25 -24.09
N SER A 65 -12.21 -6.81 -25.21
CA SER A 65 -11.46 -6.06 -26.24
C SER A 65 -12.27 -4.93 -26.89
N GLY A 66 -13.60 -5.05 -26.92
CA GLY A 66 -14.52 -4.02 -27.40
C GLY A 66 -14.67 -2.79 -26.48
N GLY A 67 -13.92 -2.74 -25.38
CA GLY A 67 -13.94 -1.66 -24.40
C GLY A 67 -14.83 -1.94 -23.19
N VAL A 68 -14.52 -1.25 -22.09
CA VAL A 68 -15.05 -1.53 -20.75
C VAL A 68 -15.45 -0.25 -20.05
N ARG A 69 -16.63 -0.24 -19.42
CA ARG A 69 -17.00 0.79 -18.44
C ARG A 69 -16.69 0.33 -17.03
N ILE A 70 -16.06 1.20 -16.25
CA ILE A 70 -15.84 0.98 -14.82
C ILE A 70 -17.00 1.62 -14.06
N GLU A 71 -17.73 0.82 -13.30
CA GLU A 71 -18.86 1.26 -12.47
C GLU A 71 -18.53 1.09 -10.98
N PRO A 72 -18.03 2.16 -10.31
CA PRO A 72 -17.61 2.09 -8.92
C PRO A 72 -18.82 2.17 -7.97
N ARG A 73 -19.62 1.10 -7.88
CA ARG A 73 -20.84 1.07 -7.05
C ARG A 73 -20.58 0.70 -5.58
N PHE A 74 -19.34 0.38 -5.21
CA PHE A 74 -18.98 0.18 -3.81
C PHE A 74 -18.97 1.52 -3.04
N PRO A 75 -19.57 1.61 -1.84
CA PRO A 75 -19.59 2.85 -1.06
C PRO A 75 -18.21 3.16 -0.48
N ASP A 76 -17.60 4.24 -0.97
CA ASP A 76 -16.28 4.75 -0.56
C ASP A 76 -16.33 6.27 -0.31
N PRO A 77 -16.96 6.72 0.80
CA PRO A 77 -17.16 8.15 1.07
C PRO A 77 -15.85 8.92 1.28
N ASP A 78 -14.79 8.22 1.70
CA ASP A 78 -13.48 8.81 2.02
C ASP A 78 -12.49 8.72 0.84
N GLY A 79 -12.89 8.12 -0.29
CA GLY A 79 -12.09 8.05 -1.52
C GLY A 79 -10.86 7.14 -1.44
N HIS A 80 -10.87 6.12 -0.58
CA HIS A 80 -9.75 5.19 -0.38
C HIS A 80 -9.42 4.29 -1.58
N LEU A 81 -10.30 4.23 -2.58
CA LEU A 81 -10.14 3.44 -3.80
C LEU A 81 -9.70 4.26 -5.01
N ALA A 82 -9.53 5.58 -4.88
CA ALA A 82 -9.20 6.46 -6.00
C ALA A 82 -7.94 5.99 -6.75
N THR A 83 -6.88 5.62 -6.02
CA THR A 83 -5.63 5.12 -6.61
C THR A 83 -5.80 3.77 -7.28
N ALA A 84 -6.64 2.89 -6.74
CA ALA A 84 -6.91 1.57 -7.32
C ALA A 84 -7.69 1.68 -8.64
N TYR A 85 -8.65 2.61 -8.74
CA TYR A 85 -9.35 2.84 -10.01
C TYR A 85 -8.49 3.57 -11.05
N ALA A 86 -7.60 4.46 -10.60
CA ALA A 86 -6.61 5.09 -11.48
C ALA A 86 -5.67 4.03 -12.07
N ASP A 87 -5.14 3.15 -11.21
CA ASP A 87 -4.29 2.03 -11.61
C ASP A 87 -5.00 1.10 -12.62
N LEU A 88 -6.24 0.70 -12.35
CA LEU A 88 -7.05 -0.09 -13.29
C LEU A 88 -7.24 0.63 -14.63
N ALA A 89 -7.44 1.95 -14.62
CA ALA A 89 -7.58 2.72 -15.85
C ALA A 89 -6.28 2.76 -16.65
N ASP A 90 -5.14 2.93 -15.96
CA ASP A 90 -3.81 2.92 -16.57
C ASP A 90 -3.47 1.53 -17.13
N PHE A 91 -3.82 0.46 -16.39
CA PHE A 91 -3.69 -0.92 -16.83
C PHE A 91 -4.49 -1.20 -18.12
N LEU A 92 -5.76 -0.79 -18.18
CA LEU A 92 -6.60 -0.95 -19.36
C LEU A 92 -6.05 -0.17 -20.55
N ALA A 93 -5.58 1.07 -20.32
CA ALA A 93 -4.95 1.89 -21.36
C ALA A 93 -3.67 1.25 -21.90
N ALA A 94 -2.81 0.72 -21.02
CA ALA A 94 -1.60 -0.03 -21.38
C ALA A 94 -1.91 -1.30 -22.18
N GLY A 95 -3.09 -1.91 -21.98
CA GLY A 95 -3.62 -3.02 -22.75
C GLY A 95 -4.37 -2.64 -24.02
N GLY A 96 -4.48 -1.35 -24.35
CA GLY A 96 -5.23 -0.85 -25.51
C GLY A 96 -6.75 -1.01 -25.39
N VAL A 97 -7.28 -1.20 -24.19
CA VAL A 97 -8.71 -1.37 -23.93
C VAL A 97 -9.37 -0.02 -23.72
N SER A 98 -10.33 0.33 -24.59
CA SER A 98 -11.10 1.57 -24.44
C SER A 98 -11.92 1.58 -23.15
N ARG A 99 -12.05 2.76 -22.52
CA ARG A 99 -12.94 2.98 -21.37
C ARG A 99 -14.41 3.22 -21.76
N SER A 100 -14.71 3.16 -23.05
CA SER A 100 -16.05 3.26 -23.61
C SER A 100 -16.37 1.96 -24.35
N GLY A 101 -17.24 1.15 -23.76
CA GLY A 101 -17.71 -0.10 -24.35
C GLY A 101 -18.97 -0.63 -23.69
N THR A 102 -19.37 -1.83 -24.10
CA THR A 102 -20.57 -2.51 -23.59
C THR A 102 -20.26 -3.39 -22.38
N ALA A 103 -19.02 -3.87 -22.25
CA ALA A 103 -18.60 -4.63 -21.09
C ALA A 103 -18.50 -3.73 -19.85
N VAL A 104 -18.80 -4.28 -18.68
CA VAL A 104 -18.81 -3.55 -17.40
C VAL A 104 -17.90 -4.24 -16.38
N ILE A 105 -17.02 -3.49 -15.75
CA ILE A 105 -16.36 -3.87 -14.48
C ILE A 105 -17.06 -3.09 -13.37
N GLU A 106 -17.86 -3.78 -12.56
CA GLU A 106 -18.61 -3.20 -11.45
C GLU A 106 -17.94 -3.57 -10.12
N THR A 107 -17.73 -2.61 -9.23
CA THR A 107 -17.42 -2.91 -7.83
C THR A 107 -18.69 -2.76 -6.98
N ALA A 108 -18.93 -3.66 -6.04
CA ALA A 108 -20.11 -3.57 -5.18
C ALA A 108 -19.89 -4.19 -3.81
N ARG A 109 -20.68 -3.75 -2.83
CA ARG A 109 -20.66 -4.30 -1.47
C ARG A 109 -21.31 -5.68 -1.44
N ALA A 110 -20.67 -6.64 -0.78
CA ALA A 110 -21.24 -7.94 -0.48
C ALA A 110 -20.72 -8.45 0.87
N ALA A 111 -21.47 -9.37 1.50
CA ALA A 111 -20.98 -10.08 2.67
C ALA A 111 -19.82 -11.01 2.27
N MET A 112 -18.67 -10.88 2.94
CA MET A 112 -17.48 -11.70 2.72
C MET A 112 -16.84 -12.09 4.07
N PRO A 113 -16.15 -13.24 4.15
CA PRO A 113 -15.53 -13.69 5.38
C PRO A 113 -14.17 -13.03 5.61
N GLY A 114 -14.16 -11.96 6.40
CA GLY A 114 -12.94 -11.31 6.88
C GLY A 114 -12.46 -10.14 6.02
N PHE A 115 -11.48 -9.42 6.57
CA PHE A 115 -10.84 -8.27 5.94
C PHE A 115 -10.05 -8.68 4.69
N GLU A 116 -10.06 -7.84 3.65
CA GLU A 116 -9.41 -8.08 2.34
C GLU A 116 -9.99 -9.27 1.56
N ALA A 117 -11.07 -9.90 2.02
CA ALA A 117 -11.73 -10.97 1.29
C ALA A 117 -12.58 -10.38 0.16
N TYR A 118 -12.52 -11.02 -1.00
CA TYR A 118 -13.25 -10.58 -2.18
C TYR A 118 -13.70 -11.75 -3.04
N ARG A 119 -14.67 -11.46 -3.89
CA ARG A 119 -15.21 -12.36 -4.90
C ARG A 119 -15.25 -11.65 -6.24
N ILE A 120 -14.88 -12.37 -7.29
CA ILE A 120 -15.01 -11.93 -8.68
C ILE A 120 -16.03 -12.85 -9.35
N GLU A 121 -17.04 -12.27 -9.98
CA GLU A 121 -18.05 -12.97 -10.78
C GLU A 121 -17.99 -12.45 -12.20
N VAL A 122 -17.65 -13.33 -13.15
CA VAL A 122 -17.51 -13.00 -14.56
C VAL A 122 -18.60 -13.71 -15.35
N ALA A 123 -19.39 -12.92 -16.06
CA ALA A 123 -20.36 -13.35 -17.06
C ALA A 123 -20.06 -12.64 -18.39
N PRO A 124 -20.67 -13.07 -19.51
CA PRO A 124 -20.52 -12.36 -20.78
C PRO A 124 -20.87 -10.88 -20.62
N GLY A 125 -19.90 -10.00 -20.91
CA GLY A 125 -20.08 -8.54 -20.83
C GLY A 125 -20.10 -7.94 -19.41
N VAL A 126 -19.93 -8.71 -18.34
CA VAL A 126 -19.90 -8.16 -16.98
C VAL A 126 -18.92 -8.89 -16.06
N CYS A 127 -18.13 -8.11 -15.33
CA CYS A 127 -17.26 -8.56 -14.26
C CYS A 127 -17.64 -7.80 -12.98
N ARG A 128 -18.08 -8.52 -11.95
CA ARG A 128 -18.44 -7.96 -10.65
C ARG A 128 -17.35 -8.26 -9.63
N ILE A 129 -16.79 -7.23 -9.01
CA ILE A 129 -15.85 -7.29 -7.90
C ILE A 129 -16.62 -6.99 -6.61
N LEU A 130 -16.73 -7.98 -5.74
CA LEU A 130 -17.58 -7.95 -4.55
C LEU A 130 -16.73 -8.07 -3.29
N ALA A 131 -16.90 -7.16 -2.32
CA ALA A 131 -16.22 -7.24 -1.03
C ALA A 131 -17.02 -6.60 0.12
N ALA A 132 -16.60 -6.90 1.36
CA ALA A 132 -17.18 -6.31 2.57
C ALA A 132 -16.51 -4.97 2.97
N ASP A 133 -15.29 -4.72 2.51
CA ASP A 133 -14.46 -3.58 2.86
C ASP A 133 -13.68 -3.04 1.65
N THR A 134 -13.13 -1.84 1.80
CA THR A 134 -12.36 -1.15 0.76
C THR A 134 -11.13 -1.94 0.33
N GLU A 135 -10.44 -2.60 1.26
CA GLU A 135 -9.24 -3.35 0.91
C GLU A 135 -9.57 -4.59 0.09
N GLY A 136 -10.68 -5.27 0.39
CA GLY A 136 -11.20 -6.36 -0.43
C GLY A 136 -11.50 -5.91 -1.86
N ILE A 137 -12.11 -4.73 -2.06
CA ILE A 137 -12.30 -4.17 -3.41
C ILE A 137 -10.95 -3.90 -4.08
N ARG A 138 -9.99 -3.28 -3.37
CA ARG A 138 -8.66 -3.03 -3.94
C ARG A 138 -7.96 -4.32 -4.38
N ARG A 139 -7.98 -5.36 -3.54
CA ARG A 139 -7.41 -6.68 -3.90
C ARG A 139 -8.15 -7.32 -5.07
N GLY A 140 -9.46 -7.12 -5.16
CA GLY A 140 -10.28 -7.61 -6.26
C GLY A 140 -9.96 -6.93 -7.60
N ILE A 141 -9.70 -5.62 -7.60
CA ILE A 141 -9.26 -4.88 -8.78
C ILE A 141 -7.93 -5.44 -9.30
N PHE A 142 -6.91 -5.52 -8.45
CA PHE A 142 -5.61 -6.06 -8.85
C PHE A 142 -5.68 -7.51 -9.30
N ALA A 143 -6.60 -8.30 -8.73
CA ALA A 143 -6.82 -9.67 -9.16
C ALA A 143 -7.46 -9.76 -10.55
N VAL A 144 -8.34 -8.83 -10.93
CA VAL A 144 -8.86 -8.75 -12.30
C VAL A 144 -7.74 -8.43 -13.29
N GLU A 145 -6.85 -7.50 -12.95
CA GLU A 145 -5.68 -7.16 -13.77
C GLU A 145 -4.76 -8.38 -13.93
N ALA A 146 -4.45 -9.08 -12.83
CA ALA A 146 -3.67 -10.31 -12.87
C ALA A 146 -4.34 -11.40 -13.72
N MET A 147 -5.67 -11.53 -13.67
CA MET A 147 -6.43 -12.48 -14.50
C MET A 147 -6.31 -12.14 -15.99
N MET A 148 -6.39 -10.86 -16.38
CA MET A 148 -6.19 -10.43 -17.76
C MET A 148 -4.75 -10.67 -18.23
N ARG A 149 -3.77 -10.42 -17.35
CA ARG A 149 -2.36 -10.73 -17.63
C ARG A 149 -2.12 -12.22 -17.84
N GLU A 150 -2.71 -13.07 -16.98
CA GLU A 150 -2.65 -14.53 -17.12
C GLU A 150 -3.33 -15.02 -18.41
N ALA A 151 -4.37 -14.34 -18.85
CA ALA A 151 -5.06 -14.63 -20.11
C ALA A 151 -4.31 -14.11 -21.36
N GLU A 152 -3.24 -13.34 -21.18
CA GLU A 152 -2.47 -12.68 -22.25
C GLU A 152 -3.36 -11.78 -23.14
N GLY A 153 -4.30 -11.06 -22.52
CA GLY A 153 -5.20 -10.15 -23.23
C GLY A 153 -6.38 -9.67 -22.38
N PRO A 154 -7.27 -8.84 -22.96
CA PRO A 154 -8.44 -8.31 -22.26
C PRO A 154 -9.56 -9.35 -22.15
N PHE A 155 -9.22 -10.51 -21.60
CA PHE A 155 -10.12 -11.64 -21.44
C PHE A 155 -10.19 -12.04 -19.97
N LEU A 156 -11.37 -12.46 -19.54
CA LEU A 156 -11.58 -12.94 -18.17
C LEU A 156 -12.25 -14.32 -18.21
N PRO A 157 -11.70 -15.33 -17.52
CA PRO A 157 -12.37 -16.62 -17.37
C PRO A 157 -13.77 -16.45 -16.75
N LEU A 158 -14.78 -17.04 -17.39
CA LEU A 158 -16.16 -17.02 -16.90
C LEU A 158 -16.29 -17.79 -15.57
N GLY A 159 -17.26 -17.38 -14.77
CA GLY A 159 -17.59 -18.03 -13.50
C GLY A 159 -17.23 -17.20 -12.28
N ARG A 160 -17.08 -17.88 -11.14
CA ARG A 160 -16.88 -17.26 -9.83
C ARG A 160 -15.53 -17.65 -9.24
N ARG A 161 -14.80 -16.66 -8.74
CA ARG A 161 -13.56 -16.85 -7.98
C ARG A 161 -13.65 -16.11 -6.66
N GLU A 162 -13.17 -16.73 -5.59
CA GLU A 162 -13.09 -16.10 -4.28
C GLU A 162 -11.67 -16.19 -3.75
N ARG A 163 -11.25 -15.15 -3.03
CA ARG A 163 -9.96 -15.15 -2.36
C ARG A 163 -10.08 -14.45 -1.02
N ARG A 164 -9.33 -14.95 -0.06
CA ARG A 164 -9.07 -14.31 1.22
C ARG A 164 -7.59 -14.42 1.54
N PRO A 165 -6.99 -13.44 2.25
CA PRO A 165 -5.64 -13.59 2.74
C PRO A 165 -5.56 -14.74 3.76
N PHE A 166 -4.50 -15.53 3.67
CA PHE A 166 -4.15 -16.50 4.71
C PHE A 166 -3.34 -15.83 5.83
N ILE A 167 -2.41 -14.95 5.46
CA ILE A 167 -1.57 -14.20 6.40
C ILE A 167 -2.18 -12.81 6.57
N ARG A 168 -2.55 -12.46 7.81
CA ARG A 168 -3.16 -11.16 8.13
C ARG A 168 -2.21 -9.98 7.91
N SER A 169 -0.99 -10.09 8.42
CA SER A 169 0.00 -9.01 8.39
C SER A 169 1.08 -9.32 7.36
N ARG A 170 1.11 -8.56 6.29
CA ARG A 170 2.06 -8.71 5.17
C ARG A 170 2.83 -7.41 5.07
N ILE A 171 3.90 -7.35 5.86
CA ILE A 171 4.64 -6.12 6.12
C ILE A 171 5.92 -6.14 5.28
N SER A 172 6.16 -5.05 4.56
CA SER A 172 7.41 -4.84 3.83
C SER A 172 8.22 -3.72 4.47
N ARG A 173 9.54 -3.78 4.31
CA ARG A 173 10.45 -2.69 4.65
C ARG A 173 11.13 -2.22 3.38
N CYS A 174 11.47 -0.94 3.31
CA CYS A 174 12.27 -0.46 2.19
C CYS A 174 13.63 -1.16 2.21
N PHE A 175 14.03 -1.74 1.08
CA PHE A 175 15.30 -2.47 0.99
C PHE A 175 16.50 -1.53 0.91
N PHE A 176 16.30 -0.33 0.37
CA PHE A 176 17.29 0.75 0.28
C PHE A 176 17.07 1.85 1.33
N GLY A 177 16.03 1.71 2.16
CA GLY A 177 15.78 2.55 3.31
C GLY A 177 16.94 2.43 4.31
N PRO A 178 17.48 3.54 4.82
CA PRO A 178 18.59 3.49 5.73
C PRO A 178 18.15 2.86 7.05
N ILE A 179 19.06 2.06 7.60
CA ILE A 179 18.97 1.59 8.97
C ILE A 179 19.97 2.38 9.79
N LYS A 180 19.57 2.87 10.96
CA LYS A 180 20.42 3.62 11.89
C LYS A 180 21.58 2.78 12.42
N ARG A 181 22.57 2.58 11.57
CA ARG A 181 23.76 1.76 11.76
C ARG A 181 24.95 2.46 11.09
N PRO A 182 26.18 2.18 11.53
CA PRO A 182 27.35 2.65 10.81
C PRO A 182 27.31 2.17 9.34
N PRO A 183 27.78 2.99 8.38
CA PRO A 183 28.48 4.27 8.58
C PRO A 183 27.57 5.52 8.64
N ARG A 184 26.30 5.43 8.25
CA ARG A 184 25.45 6.62 8.02
C ARG A 184 24.59 7.05 9.22
N TYR A 185 24.24 6.13 10.12
CA TYR A 185 23.43 6.40 11.33
C TYR A 185 22.16 7.24 11.08
N ARG A 186 21.49 7.05 9.94
CA ARG A 186 20.27 7.77 9.54
C ARG A 186 19.05 6.84 9.49
N ASP A 187 17.86 7.42 9.65
CA ASP A 187 16.56 6.76 9.57
C ASP A 187 15.77 7.28 8.34
N GLU A 188 14.77 6.52 7.88
CA GLU A 188 13.98 6.83 6.65
C GLU A 188 13.22 8.17 6.71
N LEU A 189 13.00 8.73 7.91
CA LEU A 189 12.31 10.02 8.10
C LEU A 189 13.27 11.20 8.36
N MET A 190 14.59 10.99 8.23
CA MET A 190 15.61 11.97 8.62
C MET A 190 16.28 12.71 7.45
N ASP A 191 16.00 12.33 6.20
CA ASP A 191 16.48 13.03 5.01
C ASP A 191 15.35 13.31 4.01
N ASP A 192 15.68 13.97 2.90
CA ASP A 192 14.73 14.38 1.86
C ASP A 192 14.52 13.30 0.79
N VAL A 193 15.04 12.08 0.99
CA VAL A 193 14.86 10.97 0.04
C VAL A 193 13.45 10.40 0.19
N ASP A 194 12.74 10.30 -0.92
CA ASP A 194 11.47 9.58 -0.97
C ASP A 194 11.72 8.08 -1.12
N TYR A 195 11.70 7.37 0.02
CA TYR A 195 11.88 5.91 0.08
C TYR A 195 10.64 5.12 -0.36
N TYR A 196 9.49 5.80 -0.48
CA TYR A 196 8.20 5.18 -0.76
C TYR A 196 7.40 5.99 -1.79
N PRO A 197 7.95 6.16 -3.01
CA PRO A 197 7.21 6.85 -4.05
C PRO A 197 5.91 6.12 -4.38
N ASP A 198 4.88 6.86 -4.79
CA ASP A 198 3.53 6.34 -5.00
C ASP A 198 3.50 5.08 -5.90
N ALA A 199 4.28 5.09 -6.99
CA ALA A 199 4.36 3.97 -7.90
C ALA A 199 5.01 2.72 -7.27
N TYR A 200 5.93 2.89 -6.32
CA TYR A 200 6.48 1.78 -5.54
C TYR A 200 5.46 1.26 -4.52
N LEU A 201 4.73 2.14 -3.84
CA LEU A 201 3.63 1.74 -2.96
C LEU A 201 2.55 0.96 -3.70
N ASN A 202 2.24 1.38 -4.94
CA ASN A 202 1.29 0.68 -5.79
C ASN A 202 1.77 -0.75 -6.14
N ARG A 203 3.06 -0.91 -6.49
CA ARG A 203 3.68 -2.24 -6.68
C ARG A 203 3.57 -3.13 -5.45
N LEU A 204 3.85 -2.57 -4.26
CA LEU A 204 3.68 -3.32 -3.00
C LEU A 204 2.21 -3.72 -2.76
N ALA A 205 1.27 -2.85 -3.10
CA ALA A 205 -0.15 -3.13 -2.98
C ALA A 205 -0.60 -4.26 -3.95
N HIS A 206 -0.05 -4.31 -5.16
CA HIS A 206 -0.22 -5.41 -6.10
C HIS A 206 0.24 -6.76 -5.55
N GLU A 207 1.40 -6.77 -4.88
CA GLU A 207 1.94 -7.96 -4.20
C GLU A 207 1.20 -8.36 -2.91
N GLY A 208 0.14 -7.63 -2.56
CA GLY A 208 -0.66 -7.93 -1.38
C GLY A 208 -0.10 -7.34 -0.09
N ILE A 209 0.98 -6.56 -0.10
CA ILE A 209 1.50 -5.90 1.11
C ILE A 209 0.44 -4.96 1.69
N ASN A 210 0.31 -4.94 3.01
CA ASN A 210 -0.70 -4.14 3.74
C ASN A 210 -0.13 -3.38 4.95
N GLY A 211 1.19 -3.37 5.08
CA GLY A 211 1.88 -2.59 6.10
C GLY A 211 3.31 -2.30 5.70
N LEU A 212 3.82 -1.19 6.21
CA LEU A 212 5.22 -0.81 6.10
C LEU A 212 5.90 -0.91 7.46
N TRP A 213 7.12 -1.42 7.46
CA TRP A 213 8.01 -1.37 8.62
C TRP A 213 9.01 -0.24 8.44
N LEU A 214 8.86 0.80 9.26
CA LEU A 214 9.77 1.93 9.30
C LEU A 214 10.70 1.80 10.50
N THR A 215 11.99 2.03 10.29
CA THR A 215 12.97 2.12 11.39
C THR A 215 13.17 3.57 11.77
N ILE A 216 12.88 3.91 13.03
CA ILE A 216 12.98 5.28 13.51
C ILE A 216 13.44 5.31 14.97
N ALA A 217 14.38 6.18 15.30
CA ALA A 217 14.71 6.49 16.68
C ALA A 217 13.77 7.56 17.27
N PHE A 218 13.04 7.21 18.33
CA PHE A 218 12.07 8.09 18.98
C PHE A 218 12.65 9.45 19.40
N GLN A 219 13.89 9.46 19.89
CA GLN A 219 14.61 10.67 20.28
C GLN A 219 14.81 11.67 19.13
N ASP A 220 14.78 11.21 17.87
CA ASP A 220 14.94 12.05 16.68
C ASP A 220 13.59 12.59 16.18
N LEU A 221 12.47 11.93 16.49
CA LEU A 221 11.11 12.42 16.19
C LEU A 221 10.52 13.36 17.25
N CYS A 222 10.69 13.04 18.53
CA CYS A 222 10.10 13.82 19.62
C CYS A 222 11.13 14.66 20.38
N ALA A 223 10.89 15.97 20.52
CA ALA A 223 11.67 16.82 21.42
C ALA A 223 11.15 16.63 22.85
N PRO A 224 11.98 16.20 23.81
CA PRO A 224 11.55 16.14 25.19
C PRO A 224 11.28 17.57 25.70
N SER A 225 10.19 17.77 26.43
CA SER A 225 9.88 19.06 27.06
C SER A 225 10.86 19.44 28.19
N LEU A 226 11.62 18.45 28.67
CA LEU A 226 12.49 18.54 29.86
C LEU A 226 13.97 18.80 29.53
N ALA A 227 14.37 18.77 28.26
CA ALA A 227 15.75 19.00 27.86
C ALA A 227 15.83 19.70 26.49
N PRO A 228 16.81 20.59 26.28
CA PRO A 228 17.01 21.21 24.98
C PRO A 228 17.29 20.12 23.91
N PRO A 229 16.82 20.32 22.67
CA PRO A 229 17.02 19.34 21.61
C PRO A 229 18.53 19.13 21.35
N PRO A 230 18.96 17.89 21.08
CA PRO A 230 20.36 17.59 20.78
C PRO A 230 20.86 18.38 19.56
N ALA A 231 22.17 18.65 19.50
CA ALA A 231 22.75 19.62 18.57
C ALA A 231 22.48 19.33 17.08
N HIS A 232 22.37 18.05 16.69
CA HIS A 232 22.02 17.63 15.32
C HIS A 232 20.60 18.03 14.90
N ARG A 233 19.75 18.42 15.87
CA ARG A 233 18.35 18.76 15.71
C ARG A 233 18.08 20.27 15.61
N ARG A 234 19.13 21.10 15.52
CA ARG A 234 19.01 22.54 15.20
C ARG A 234 18.63 22.81 13.74
N ARG A 235 18.47 21.77 12.91
CA ARG A 235 17.84 21.85 11.59
C ARG A 235 16.35 21.52 11.73
N GLU A 236 15.49 22.41 11.26
CA GLU A 236 14.04 22.31 11.42
C GLU A 236 13.51 20.94 10.95
N PRO A 237 12.77 20.20 11.80
CA PRO A 237 11.94 19.09 11.34
C PRO A 237 10.82 19.65 10.43
N ARG A 238 10.72 19.15 9.19
CA ARG A 238 9.61 19.53 8.30
C ARG A 238 8.28 19.14 8.95
N ARG A 239 7.40 20.14 9.07
CA ARG A 239 6.09 20.08 9.75
C ARG A 239 5.06 19.16 9.08
N SER A 240 5.36 18.53 7.94
CA SER A 240 4.37 17.81 7.12
C SER A 240 3.95 16.45 7.71
N TRP A 241 4.88 15.64 8.23
CA TRP A 241 4.57 14.28 8.70
C TRP A 241 3.95 14.23 10.10
N LEU A 242 4.24 15.21 10.96
CA LEU A 242 3.62 15.34 12.28
C LEU A 242 2.09 15.58 12.20
N ALA A 243 1.57 15.99 11.04
CA ALA A 243 0.13 16.13 10.83
C ALA A 243 -0.60 14.78 10.77
N LEU A 244 0.05 13.72 10.28
CA LEU A 244 -0.51 12.36 10.17
C LEU A 244 -0.59 11.63 11.53
N LEU A 245 0.26 12.03 12.49
CA LEU A 245 0.31 11.43 13.83
C LEU A 245 -0.56 12.17 14.86
N ARG A 246 -1.23 13.26 14.48
CA ARG A 246 -2.18 13.95 15.37
C ARG A 246 -3.50 13.19 15.37
N PRO A 247 -4.00 12.71 16.52
CA PRO A 247 -5.36 12.21 16.60
C PRO A 247 -6.32 13.33 16.18
N PRO A 248 -7.44 13.00 15.48
CA PRO A 248 -8.43 14.01 15.13
C PRO A 248 -8.91 14.70 16.40
N ARG A 249 -8.90 16.04 16.39
CA ARG A 249 -9.43 16.81 17.52
C ARG A 249 -10.88 16.38 17.73
N PRO A 250 -11.29 15.98 18.94
CA PRO A 250 -12.71 15.77 19.19
C PRO A 250 -13.43 17.07 18.85
N ARG A 251 -14.38 17.01 17.92
CA ARG A 251 -15.27 18.14 17.65
C ARG A 251 -15.93 18.48 18.99
N ALA A 252 -15.69 19.70 19.46
CA ALA A 252 -16.37 20.21 20.64
C ALA A 252 -17.87 20.06 20.39
N ARG A 253 -18.55 19.26 21.22
CA ARG A 253 -20.01 19.25 21.26
C ARG A 253 -20.43 20.65 21.68
N VAL A 254 -21.07 21.37 20.75
CA VAL A 254 -21.90 22.52 21.10
C VAL A 254 -22.96 22.01 22.08
N PRO A 255 -23.09 22.57 23.29
CA PRO A 255 -24.12 22.11 24.21
C PRO A 255 -25.49 22.49 23.65
N ALA A 256 -26.27 21.48 23.29
CA ALA A 256 -27.68 21.64 23.02
C ALA A 256 -28.39 22.02 24.33
N GLY A 257 -29.30 22.97 24.22
CA GLY A 257 -29.93 23.66 25.34
C GLY A 257 -30.67 22.76 26.32
N GLN A 258 -30.82 23.31 27.51
CA GLN A 258 -31.68 22.85 28.59
C GLN A 258 -33.07 22.46 28.07
N ARG A 259 -33.51 21.25 28.39
CA ARG A 259 -34.89 20.94 28.81
C ARG A 259 -34.86 19.68 29.68
N SER A 260 -35.56 19.83 30.79
CA SER A 260 -35.78 18.94 31.92
C SER A 260 -36.50 17.65 31.53
N ASP A 261 -36.19 16.53 32.22
CA ASP A 261 -37.12 15.87 33.13
C ASP A 261 -36.51 14.62 33.79
N VAL A 262 -37.16 14.21 34.88
CA VAL A 262 -36.63 13.47 36.03
C VAL A 262 -37.09 12.01 36.04
N MET A 263 -36.27 11.16 36.67
CA MET A 263 -36.55 9.84 37.31
C MET A 263 -36.61 8.56 36.44
N GLY A 264 -35.84 7.55 36.87
CA GLY A 264 -36.27 6.15 36.79
C GLY A 264 -35.21 5.06 36.55
N THR A 265 -34.56 4.57 37.62
CA THR A 265 -34.13 3.17 37.88
C THR A 265 -33.00 2.48 37.07
N SER A 266 -32.20 1.66 37.78
CA SER A 266 -31.10 0.76 37.36
C SER A 266 -31.36 -0.64 37.99
N PRO A 267 -30.64 -1.77 37.71
CA PRO A 267 -29.45 -1.97 36.85
C PRO A 267 -29.38 -3.27 35.97
N GLY A 268 -28.45 -3.27 34.99
CA GLY A 268 -27.60 -4.40 34.52
C GLY A 268 -28.20 -5.51 33.64
N PRO A 269 -27.47 -6.05 32.62
CA PRO A 269 -26.11 -6.58 32.79
C PRO A 269 -25.04 -6.20 31.73
N VAL A 270 -23.81 -6.12 32.25
CA VAL A 270 -22.47 -6.46 31.72
C VAL A 270 -22.24 -6.50 30.20
N ALA A 271 -21.54 -5.48 29.70
CA ALA A 271 -20.77 -5.51 28.45
C ALA A 271 -19.27 -5.62 28.76
N VAL A 272 -18.59 -6.58 28.12
CA VAL A 272 -17.14 -6.77 28.20
C VAL A 272 -16.46 -5.71 27.32
N GLY A 273 -15.86 -4.71 27.95
CA GLY A 273 -15.03 -3.68 27.32
C GLY A 273 -13.57 -3.84 27.75
N LEU A 274 -12.69 -4.14 26.78
CA LEU A 274 -11.25 -4.22 26.98
C LEU A 274 -10.68 -2.83 27.30
N ALA A 275 -9.95 -2.74 28.40
CA ALA A 275 -9.59 -1.51 29.09
C ALA A 275 -8.59 -0.62 28.32
N ARG A 276 -8.90 0.69 28.31
CA ARG A 276 -7.92 1.78 28.18
C ARG A 276 -7.20 1.94 29.51
N ALA A 277 -5.86 1.91 29.50
CA ALA A 277 -5.07 2.32 30.65
C ALA A 277 -5.00 3.85 30.71
N THR A 278 -5.76 4.44 31.65
CA THR A 278 -5.48 5.75 32.22
C THR A 278 -4.53 5.55 33.41
N CYS A 279 -3.39 6.23 33.42
CA CYS A 279 -2.54 6.32 34.60
C CYS A 279 -2.59 7.75 35.14
N SER A 280 -3.33 7.93 36.23
CA SER A 280 -3.22 9.06 37.17
C SER A 280 -2.75 8.44 38.49
N GLY A 281 -1.63 8.92 39.02
CA GLY A 281 -1.00 8.35 40.21
C GLY A 281 -0.09 9.36 40.88
N THR A 282 -0.55 9.83 42.03
CA THR A 282 -0.13 10.97 42.85
C THR A 282 1.24 10.76 43.51
N LEU A 283 2.03 11.85 43.58
CA LEU A 283 3.28 11.97 44.32
C LEU A 283 3.00 11.99 45.85
N LYS A 284 3.68 11.14 46.63
CA LYS A 284 3.74 11.24 48.11
C LYS A 284 5.14 11.69 48.52
N VAL A 285 5.20 12.73 49.34
CA VAL A 285 6.39 13.35 49.92
C VAL A 285 6.73 12.70 51.28
N GLY A 286 8.01 12.55 51.57
CA GLY A 286 8.61 12.20 52.88
C GLY A 286 9.99 11.57 52.64
N ARG A 287 11.11 12.09 53.15
CA ARG A 287 11.38 12.88 54.37
C ARG A 287 12.09 14.19 54.06
#